data_AF-A0A522CPD0-F1
#
_entry.id   AF-A0A522CPD0-F1
#
_cell.length_a   1.000
_cell.length_b   1.000
_cell.length_c   1.000
_cell.angle_alpha   90.00
_cell.angle_beta   90.00
_cell.angle_gamma   90.00
#
_symmetry.space_group_name_H-M   'P 1'
#
loop_
_entity.id
_entity.type
_entity.pdbx_description
1 polymer ?
#
loop_
_entity_poly.entity_id
_entity_poly.type
_entity_poly.pdbx_seq_one_letter_code
_entity_poly.pdbx_strand_id
1 'polypeptide(L)'
;MDPESQYRKTLAGFCREFAVTVFDWPEFGRENALMHELVSEIMMSGIVERALVLKMGEAVARYAARVAALYSRDPHNSFLGVLNQRIMNLQDLIRTHLADS
;
A
#
# COMPACT_ATOMS: atom_id res chain seq x y z
N MET A 1 -7.14 -19.76 10.87
CA MET A 1 -6.58 -19.22 9.62
C MET A 1 -5.14 -18.86 9.92
N ASP A 2 -4.19 -19.20 9.06
CA ASP A 2 -2.77 -18.84 9.25
C ASP A 2 -2.62 -17.29 9.24
N PRO A 3 -2.02 -16.67 10.28
CA PRO A 3 -1.86 -15.21 10.35
C PRO A 3 -1.15 -14.61 9.14
N GLU A 4 -0.13 -15.27 8.60
CA GLU A 4 0.56 -14.81 7.40
C GLU A 4 -0.34 -14.86 6.16
N SER A 5 -1.13 -15.93 6.01
CA SER A 5 -2.13 -16.05 4.94
C SER A 5 -3.17 -14.93 5.01
N GLN A 6 -3.61 -14.55 6.21
CA GLN A 6 -4.54 -13.43 6.39
C GLN A 6 -3.88 -12.09 6.05
N TYR A 7 -2.64 -11.88 6.49
CA TYR A 7 -1.86 -10.68 6.14
C TYR A 7 -1.70 -10.53 4.63
N ARG A 8 -1.23 -11.58 3.94
CA ARG A 8 -1.05 -11.62 2.47
C ARG A 8 -2.34 -11.23 1.73
N LYS A 9 -3.48 -11.83 2.10
CA LYS A 9 -4.79 -11.52 1.51
C LYS A 9 -5.21 -10.07 1.73
N THR A 10 -5.04 -9.57 2.96
CA THR A 10 -5.41 -8.20 3.32
C THR A 10 -4.54 -7.18 2.59
N LEU A 11 -3.23 -7.42 2.54
CA LEU A 11 -2.26 -6.61 1.80
C LEU A 11 -2.61 -6.54 0.31
N ALA A 12 -2.85 -7.69 -0.32
CA ALA A 12 -3.24 -7.76 -1.72
C ALA A 12 -4.57 -7.05 -2.00
N GLY A 13 -5.55 -7.16 -1.09
CA GLY A 13 -6.82 -6.45 -1.15
C GLY A 13 -6.63 -4.94 -1.22
N PHE A 14 -5.92 -4.37 -0.24
CA PHE A 14 -5.64 -2.92 -0.21
C PHE A 14 -4.89 -2.46 -1.46
N CYS A 15 -3.86 -3.18 -1.89
CA CYS A 15 -3.06 -2.77 -3.05
C CYS A 15 -3.85 -2.82 -4.36
N ARG A 16 -4.75 -3.81 -4.51
CA ARG A 16 -5.67 -3.88 -5.65
C ARG A 16 -6.66 -2.71 -5.63
N GLU A 17 -7.28 -2.44 -4.48
CA GLU A 17 -8.20 -1.31 -4.34
C GLU A 17 -7.51 0.02 -4.68
N PHE A 18 -6.26 0.18 -4.25
CA PHE A 18 -5.43 1.33 -4.63
C PHE A 18 -5.24 1.44 -6.13
N ALA A 19 -4.71 0.37 -6.74
CA ALA A 19 -4.38 0.36 -8.17
C ALA A 19 -5.61 0.69 -9.03
N VAL A 20 -6.79 0.18 -8.68
CA VAL A 20 -8.05 0.51 -9.37
C VAL A 20 -8.45 1.97 -9.17
N THR A 21 -8.28 2.51 -7.97
CA THR A 21 -8.73 3.87 -7.64
C THR A 21 -7.90 4.93 -8.35
N VAL A 22 -6.60 4.69 -8.53
CA VAL A 22 -5.67 5.62 -9.17
C VAL A 22 -5.26 5.21 -10.59
N PHE A 23 -5.97 4.25 -11.20
CA PHE A 23 -5.60 3.69 -12.50
C PHE A 23 -5.46 4.77 -13.58
N ASP A 24 -6.42 5.70 -13.61
CA ASP A 24 -6.48 6.78 -14.60
C ASP A 24 -5.58 7.98 -14.26
N TRP A 25 -4.76 7.88 -13.21
CA TRP A 25 -3.94 8.98 -12.68
C TRP A 25 -2.46 8.68 -12.94
N PRO A 26 -1.88 9.18 -14.06
CA PRO A 26 -0.53 8.79 -14.50
C PRO A 26 0.54 9.16 -13.48
N GLU A 27 0.29 10.18 -12.66
CA GLU A 27 1.16 10.63 -11.60
C GLU A 27 1.45 9.57 -10.52
N PHE A 28 0.62 8.54 -10.41
CA PHE A 28 0.82 7.41 -9.50
C PHE A 28 1.34 6.15 -10.19
N GLY A 29 1.59 6.19 -11.51
CA GLY A 29 1.94 5.00 -12.28
C GLY A 29 3.20 4.29 -11.79
N ARG A 30 4.22 5.04 -11.35
CA ARG A 30 5.48 4.47 -10.82
C ARG A 30 5.26 3.78 -9.48
N GLU A 31 4.56 4.44 -8.57
CA GLU A 31 4.28 3.92 -7.23
C GLU A 31 3.35 2.70 -7.29
N ASN A 32 2.36 2.71 -8.19
CA ASN A 32 1.50 1.55 -8.45
C ASN A 32 2.29 0.34 -8.97
N ALA A 33 3.18 0.55 -9.94
CA ALA A 33 4.00 -0.52 -10.49
C ALA A 33 4.89 -1.16 -9.40
N LEU A 34 5.55 -0.33 -8.59
CA LEU A 34 6.39 -0.79 -7.48
C LEU A 34 5.58 -1.54 -6.41
N MET A 35 4.42 -1.01 -6.00
CA MET A 35 3.55 -1.73 -5.06
C MET A 35 3.08 -3.07 -5.63
N HIS A 36 2.73 -3.11 -6.92
CA HIS A 36 2.28 -4.33 -7.57
C HIS A 36 3.37 -5.40 -7.59
N GLU A 37 4.61 -5.02 -7.93
CA GLU A 37 5.79 -5.90 -7.91
C GLU A 37 6.03 -6.49 -6.52
N LEU A 38 6.10 -5.65 -5.49
CA LEU A 38 6.37 -6.08 -4.11
C LEU A 38 5.27 -6.96 -3.54
N VAL A 39 4.00 -6.64 -3.83
CA VAL A 39 2.87 -7.48 -3.42
C VAL A 39 2.91 -8.82 -4.12
N SER A 40 3.22 -8.85 -5.42
CA SER A 40 3.36 -10.11 -6.16
C SER A 40 4.46 -10.98 -5.54
N GLU A 41 5.61 -10.40 -5.20
CA GLU A 41 6.71 -11.11 -4.54
C GLU A 41 6.31 -11.68 -3.17
N ILE A 42 5.65 -10.87 -2.34
CA ILE A 42 5.12 -11.30 -1.02
C ILE A 42 4.08 -12.43 -1.16
N MET A 43 3.25 -12.39 -2.21
CA MET A 43 2.23 -13.40 -2.48
C MET A 43 2.80 -14.71 -3.01
N MET A 44 3.91 -14.65 -3.75
CA MET A 44 4.57 -15.80 -4.35
C MET A 44 5.55 -16.49 -3.39
N SER A 45 6.02 -15.79 -2.36
CA SER A 45 6.89 -16.37 -1.34
C SER A 45 6.13 -17.36 -0.45
N GLY A 46 6.79 -18.48 -0.11
CA GLY A 46 6.26 -19.47 0.83
C GLY A 46 6.23 -18.99 2.29
N ILE A 47 6.96 -17.92 2.60
CA ILE A 47 7.02 -17.25 3.90
C ILE A 47 6.97 -15.73 3.72
N VAL A 48 6.40 -14.99 4.65
CA VAL A 48 6.45 -13.52 4.60
C VAL A 48 7.80 -13.03 5.12
N GLU A 49 8.75 -12.79 4.22
CA GLU A 49 10.06 -12.27 4.61
C GLU A 49 9.97 -10.83 5.13
N ARG A 50 10.45 -10.60 6.35
CA ARG A 50 10.48 -9.28 6.97
C ARG A 50 11.15 -8.22 6.09
N ALA A 51 12.20 -8.59 5.34
CA ALA A 51 12.88 -7.70 4.42
C ALA A 51 11.97 -7.22 3.28
N LEU A 52 11.10 -8.09 2.74
CA LEU A 52 10.11 -7.71 1.72
C LEU A 52 9.04 -6.80 2.30
N VAL A 53 8.59 -7.08 3.52
CA VAL A 53 7.63 -6.21 4.23
C VAL A 53 8.20 -4.82 4.49
N LEU A 54 9.48 -4.72 4.86
CA LEU A 54 10.17 -3.43 5.02
C LEU A 54 10.22 -2.65 3.70
N LYS A 55 10.62 -3.30 2.59
CA LYS A 55 10.60 -2.68 1.25
C LYS A 55 9.21 -2.19 0.87
N MET A 56 8.17 -2.98 1.16
CA MET A 56 6.78 -2.59 0.96
C MET A 56 6.41 -1.38 1.81
N GLY A 57 6.80 -1.35 3.09
CA GLY A 57 6.59 -0.21 3.98
C GLY A 57 7.22 1.08 3.45
N GLU A 58 8.46 1.01 2.94
CA GLU A 58 9.13 2.16 2.34
C GLU A 58 8.43 2.64 1.05
N ALA A 59 8.00 1.71 0.20
CA ALA A 59 7.27 2.03 -1.03
C ALA A 59 5.94 2.73 -0.72
N VAL A 60 5.16 2.18 0.22
CA VAL A 60 3.89 2.75 0.67
C VAL A 60 4.13 4.10 1.36
N ALA A 61 5.22 4.29 2.13
CA ALA A 61 5.52 5.57 2.75
C ALA A 61 5.81 6.69 1.72
N ARG A 62 6.57 6.38 0.67
CA ARG A 62 6.79 7.33 -0.44
C ARG A 62 5.49 7.68 -1.15
N TYR A 63 4.64 6.69 -1.36
CA TYR A 63 3.32 6.90 -1.97
C TYR A 63 2.44 7.77 -1.07
N ALA A 64 2.34 7.45 0.23
CA ALA A 64 1.57 8.22 1.20
C ALA A 64 1.99 9.69 1.24
N ALA A 65 3.30 9.97 1.25
CA ALA A 65 3.81 11.34 1.19
C ALA A 65 3.35 12.10 -0.08
N ARG A 66 3.29 11.41 -1.22
CA ARG A 66 2.82 11.99 -2.49
C ARG A 66 1.31 12.26 -2.47
N VAL A 67 0.51 11.31 -1.98
CA VAL A 67 -0.94 11.48 -1.83
C VAL A 67 -1.24 12.62 -0.85
N ALA A 68 -0.55 12.67 0.29
CA ALA A 68 -0.69 13.74 1.27
C ALA A 68 -0.33 15.11 0.69
N ALA A 69 0.75 15.20 -0.11
CA ALA A 69 1.12 16.43 -0.80
C ALA A 69 0.03 16.88 -1.79
N LEU A 70 -0.57 15.97 -2.56
CA LEU A 70 -1.69 16.29 -3.46
C LEU A 70 -2.94 16.71 -2.68
N TYR A 71 -3.31 15.96 -1.64
CA TYR A 71 -4.45 16.27 -0.79
C TYR A 71 -4.30 17.63 -0.10
N SER A 72 -3.09 17.99 0.35
CA SER A 72 -2.83 19.30 0.97
C SER A 72 -3.05 20.49 0.03
N ARG A 73 -2.90 20.27 -1.29
CA ARG A 73 -3.11 21.30 -2.32
C ARG A 73 -4.59 21.45 -2.69
N ASP A 74 -5.38 20.39 -2.50
CA ASP A 74 -6.82 20.37 -2.76
C ASP A 74 -7.57 19.53 -1.71
N PRO A 75 -7.74 20.06 -0.48
CA PRO A 75 -8.28 19.31 0.64
C PRO A 75 -9.79 19.06 0.55
N HIS A 76 -10.49 19.76 -0.35
CA HIS A 76 -11.93 19.57 -0.58
C HIS A 76 -12.23 18.46 -1.59
N ASN A 77 -11.19 17.95 -2.24
CA ASN A 77 -11.30 16.82 -3.15
C ASN A 77 -11.56 15.53 -2.37
N SER A 78 -12.82 15.07 -2.41
CA SER A 78 -13.25 13.86 -1.72
C SER A 78 -12.50 12.61 -2.19
N PHE A 79 -12.10 12.56 -3.47
CA PHE A 79 -11.30 11.46 -4.00
C PHE A 79 -9.90 11.43 -3.38
N LEU A 80 -9.20 12.57 -3.31
CA LEU A 80 -7.90 12.65 -2.64
C LEU A 80 -8.00 12.34 -1.14
N GLY A 81 -9.09 12.74 -0.48
CA GLY A 81 -9.37 12.38 0.90
C GLY A 81 -9.52 10.86 1.10
N VAL A 82 -10.26 10.19 0.21
CA VAL A 82 -10.42 8.72 0.23
C VAL A 82 -9.09 8.02 -0.03
N LEU A 83 -8.31 8.48 -1.00
CA LEU A 83 -6.97 7.94 -1.26
C LEU A 83 -6.04 8.09 -0.05
N ASN A 84 -6.05 9.27 0.56
CA ASN A 84 -5.23 9.55 1.73
C ASN A 84 -5.61 8.63 2.91
N GLN A 85 -6.91 8.42 3.15
CA GLN A 85 -7.33 7.49 4.21
C GLN A 85 -6.89 6.05 3.92
N ARG A 86 -7.03 5.59 2.68
CA ARG A 86 -6.68 4.22 2.32
C ARG A 86 -5.18 3.96 2.47
N ILE A 87 -4.31 4.94 2.17
CA ILE A 87 -2.86 4.71 2.12
C ILE A 87 -2.33 4.67 3.55
N MET A 88 -2.94 5.47 4.44
CA MET A 88 -2.74 5.38 5.88
C MET A 88 -3.16 4.01 6.44
N ASN A 89 -4.31 3.46 6.03
CA ASN A 89 -4.73 2.12 6.47
C ASN A 89 -3.74 1.03 6.02
N LEU A 90 -3.20 1.14 4.80
CA LEU A 90 -2.17 0.22 4.30
C LEU A 90 -0.85 0.36 5.08
N GLN A 91 -0.43 1.59 5.40
CA GLN A 91 0.73 1.83 6.26
C GLN A 91 0.55 1.22 7.66
N ASP A 92 -0.63 1.38 8.25
CA ASP A 92 -0.94 0.84 9.58
C ASP A 92 -0.92 -0.70 9.57
N LEU A 93 -1.45 -1.34 8.53
CA LEU A 93 -1.38 -2.80 8.35
C LEU A 93 0.09 -3.28 8.32
N ILE A 94 0.93 -2.63 7.51
CA ILE A 94 2.34 -2.99 7.37
C ILE A 94 3.09 -2.76 8.69
N ARG A 95 2.87 -1.62 9.35
CA ARG A 95 3.50 -1.30 10.63
C ARG A 95 3.11 -2.31 11.71
N THR A 96 1.84 -2.69 11.78
CA THR A 96 1.34 -3.67 12.74
C THR A 96 2.01 -5.02 12.51
N HIS A 97 2.05 -5.49 11.26
CA HIS A 97 2.72 -6.75 10.94
C HIS A 97 4.21 -6.75 11.29
N LEU A 98 4.93 -5.64 11.06
CA LEU A 98 6.34 -5.49 11.43
C LEU A 98 6.61 -5.43 12.94
N ALA A 99 5.62 -5.06 13.75
CA ALA A 99 5.71 -5.05 15.20
C ALA A 99 5.45 -6.43 15.81
N ASP A 100 4.60 -7.22 15.15
CA ASP A 100 4.20 -8.57 15.59
C ASP A 100 5.13 -9.69 15.07
N SER A 101 6.03 -9.39 14.12
CA SER A 101 6.98 -10.32 13.46
C SER A 101 8.42 -10.17 13.95
#